data_AF-A0A926Y3A3-F1
#
_entry.id   AF-A0A926Y3A3-F1
#
_cell.length_a   1.000
_cell.length_b   1.000
_cell.length_c   1.000
_cell.angle_alpha   90.00
_cell.angle_beta   90.00
_cell.angle_gamma   90.00
#
_symmetry.space_group_name_H-M   'P 1'
#
loop_
_entity.id
_entity.type
_entity.pdbx_description
1 polymer ?
#
loop_
_entity_poly.entity_id
_entity_poly.type
_entity_poly.pdbx_seq_one_letter_code
_entity_poly.pdbx_strand_id
1 'polypeptide(L)'
;MALCSCKEQAITPQPATMPTSEASARQGIEGNKSGGQTLPQPTIIQQVYVPANDLFAHTRCRAWRITWPTYPAGTSPNQIPTMFSVSTGTPYSFNYLNNTSATTTYKTDFNLYHNNTLASVYDMWSQLTHVVGNTSMLEQTWFNKSEYTAAQMETWVKGRPSNFETFWEHTVATTTEIENYKQGDLFQFRLVKQNRYGGIRIVSMTPRIIEVYLAEPNI
;
A
#
# COMPACT_ATOMS: atom_id res chain seq x y z
N MET A 1 23.90 34.79 -12.54
CA MET A 1 23.61 33.62 -11.69
C MET A 1 22.16 33.22 -11.96
N ALA A 2 21.94 32.16 -12.71
CA ALA A 2 20.60 31.69 -13.07
C ALA A 2 20.28 30.43 -12.25
N LEU A 3 19.18 30.49 -11.51
CA LEU A 3 18.62 29.39 -10.72
C LEU A 3 17.99 28.37 -11.68
N CYS A 4 18.53 27.15 -11.72
CA CYS A 4 17.98 26.06 -12.50
C CYS A 4 16.91 25.33 -11.68
N SER A 5 15.65 25.42 -12.12
CA SER A 5 14.49 24.74 -11.54
C SER A 5 14.41 23.31 -12.08
N CYS A 6 14.59 22.31 -11.22
CA CYS A 6 14.30 20.92 -11.55
C CYS A 6 12.80 20.66 -11.44
N LYS A 7 12.15 20.38 -12.58
CA LYS A 7 10.78 19.87 -12.62
C LYS A 7 10.79 18.39 -12.25
N GLU A 8 10.05 18.04 -11.20
CA GLU A 8 9.78 16.67 -10.77
C GLU A 8 8.76 16.05 -11.74
N GLN A 9 9.16 15.02 -12.49
CA GLN A 9 8.25 14.30 -13.40
C GLN A 9 7.45 13.27 -12.61
N ALA A 10 6.17 13.58 -12.37
CA ALA A 10 5.18 12.59 -11.99
C ALA A 10 4.89 11.64 -13.17
N ILE A 11 4.48 10.40 -12.86
CA ILE A 11 4.00 9.40 -13.83
C ILE A 11 2.94 10.07 -14.71
N THR A 12 3.28 10.32 -15.97
CA THR A 12 2.41 10.99 -16.93
C THR A 12 1.59 9.93 -17.67
N PRO A 13 0.26 10.08 -17.81
CA PRO A 13 -0.54 9.18 -18.64
C PRO A 13 -0.11 9.32 -20.10
N GLN A 14 0.37 8.23 -20.69
CA GLN A 14 0.74 8.18 -22.10
C GLN A 14 -0.53 8.00 -22.96
N PRO A 15 -0.78 8.81 -24.01
CA PRO A 15 -1.92 8.61 -24.89
C PRO A 15 -1.74 7.31 -25.69
N ALA A 16 -2.82 6.53 -25.74
CA ALA A 16 -2.84 5.19 -26.29
C ALA A 16 -2.57 5.18 -27.81
N THR A 17 -1.46 4.56 -28.20
CA THR A 17 -1.31 3.96 -29.53
C THR A 17 -1.26 2.46 -29.31
N MET A 18 -2.34 1.77 -29.68
CA MET A 18 -2.42 0.31 -29.66
C MET A 18 -1.40 -0.29 -30.65
N PRO A 19 -0.84 -1.46 -30.31
CA PRO A 19 -1.45 -2.68 -30.83
C PRO A 19 -1.80 -3.67 -29.72
N THR A 20 -2.99 -4.24 -29.92
CA THR A 20 -3.66 -5.37 -29.30
C THR A 20 -2.79 -6.33 -28.48
N SER A 21 -2.84 -6.19 -27.16
CA SER A 21 -2.80 -7.31 -26.22
C SER A 21 -3.67 -6.92 -25.02
N GLU A 22 -4.66 -7.74 -24.70
CA GLU A 22 -5.74 -7.47 -23.75
C GLU A 22 -5.22 -7.07 -22.36
N ALA A 23 -5.21 -5.76 -22.08
CA ALA A 23 -5.17 -5.24 -20.72
C ALA A 23 -6.56 -5.43 -20.11
N SER A 24 -6.75 -6.50 -19.34
CA SER A 24 -7.98 -6.70 -18.56
C SER A 24 -7.98 -5.71 -17.39
N ALA A 25 -8.57 -4.54 -17.60
CA ALA A 25 -8.97 -3.64 -16.54
C ALA A 25 -10.09 -4.32 -15.74
N ARG A 26 -9.74 -5.05 -14.68
CA ARG A 26 -10.74 -5.51 -13.71
C ARG A 26 -11.25 -4.29 -12.94
N GLN A 27 -12.44 -3.84 -13.28
CA GLN A 27 -13.25 -3.02 -12.38
C GLN A 27 -13.38 -3.76 -11.05
N GLY A 28 -13.14 -3.05 -9.95
CA GLY A 28 -13.20 -3.59 -8.60
C GLY A 28 -14.52 -4.31 -8.34
N ILE A 29 -14.41 -5.44 -7.64
CA ILE A 29 -15.54 -6.30 -7.23
C ILE A 29 -16.55 -5.44 -6.46
N GLU A 30 -17.79 -5.39 -6.95
CA GLU A 30 -18.91 -4.76 -6.25
C GLU A 30 -19.12 -5.40 -4.88
N GLY A 31 -18.78 -4.65 -3.83
CA GLY A 31 -19.19 -4.96 -2.46
C GLY A 31 -20.68 -4.74 -2.33
N ASN A 32 -21.46 -5.82 -2.23
CA ASN A 32 -22.91 -5.73 -2.09
C ASN A 32 -23.29 -5.10 -0.73
N LYS A 33 -24.24 -4.17 -0.79
CA LYS A 33 -24.57 -3.17 0.25
C LYS A 33 -25.48 -3.74 1.35
N SER A 34 -25.25 -3.29 2.59
CA SER A 34 -26.35 -3.04 3.54
C SER A 34 -26.01 -1.85 4.48
N GLY A 35 -26.91 -0.84 4.47
CA GLY A 35 -27.09 0.18 5.51
C GLY A 35 -26.04 1.29 5.66
N GLY A 36 -26.34 2.49 5.16
CA GLY A 36 -25.58 3.72 5.41
C GLY A 36 -24.81 4.22 4.19
N GLN A 37 -24.74 5.54 3.99
CA GLN A 37 -24.12 6.20 2.82
C GLN A 37 -22.86 5.47 2.33
N THR A 38 -22.87 5.09 1.05
CA THR A 38 -21.68 4.50 0.41
C THR A 38 -20.68 5.64 0.22
N LEU A 39 -19.77 5.79 1.17
CA LEU A 39 -18.68 6.75 1.06
C LEU A 39 -17.93 6.50 -0.26
N PRO A 40 -17.42 7.56 -0.90
CA PRO A 40 -16.65 7.41 -2.12
C PRO A 40 -15.42 6.53 -1.82
N GLN A 41 -15.20 5.53 -2.67
CA GLN A 41 -14.12 4.56 -2.49
C GLN A 41 -12.80 5.10 -3.03
N PRO A 42 -11.65 4.68 -2.46
CA PRO A 42 -10.36 4.98 -3.03
C PRO A 42 -10.23 4.43 -4.45
N THR A 43 -9.61 5.20 -5.32
CA THR A 43 -9.20 4.73 -6.65
C THR A 43 -7.86 4.01 -6.53
N ILE A 44 -7.75 2.82 -7.10
CA ILE A 44 -6.55 1.98 -7.02
C ILE A 44 -6.06 1.70 -8.42
N ILE A 45 -4.81 2.03 -8.69
CA ILE A 45 -4.12 1.64 -9.93
C ILE A 45 -3.05 0.62 -9.54
N GLN A 46 -3.17 -0.60 -10.06
CA GLN A 46 -2.17 -1.65 -9.87
C GLN A 46 -1.29 -1.77 -11.12
N GLN A 47 0.01 -1.93 -10.89
CA GLN A 47 1.00 -2.23 -11.92
C GLN A 47 1.93 -3.35 -11.45
N VAL A 48 2.46 -4.10 -12.40
CA VAL A 48 3.46 -5.14 -12.13
C VAL A 48 4.73 -4.76 -12.89
N TYR A 49 5.84 -4.76 -12.19
CA TYR A 49 7.16 -4.47 -12.74
C TYR A 49 8.02 -5.73 -12.67
N VAL A 50 8.47 -6.20 -13.83
CA VAL A 50 9.45 -7.28 -13.94
C VAL A 50 10.76 -6.63 -14.40
N PRO A 51 11.88 -6.84 -13.70
CA PRO A 51 13.18 -6.36 -14.14
C PRO A 51 13.50 -6.81 -15.57
N ALA A 52 13.97 -5.87 -16.40
CA ALA A 52 14.39 -6.18 -17.77
C ALA A 52 15.70 -7.00 -17.84
N ASN A 53 16.46 -7.05 -16.75
CA ASN A 53 17.67 -7.86 -16.67
C ASN A 53 17.32 -9.23 -16.07
N ASP A 54 17.53 -10.29 -16.86
CA ASP A 54 17.22 -11.68 -16.50
C ASP A 54 17.84 -12.13 -15.17
N LEU A 55 19.00 -11.57 -14.80
CA LEU A 55 19.65 -11.85 -13.51
C LEU A 55 18.76 -11.47 -12.32
N PHE A 56 17.86 -10.50 -12.48
CA PHE A 56 16.96 -10.01 -11.43
C PHE A 56 15.49 -10.34 -11.71
N ALA A 57 15.17 -10.87 -12.89
CA ALA A 57 13.79 -11.13 -13.32
C ALA A 57 13.08 -12.22 -12.50
N HIS A 58 13.80 -12.96 -11.65
CA HIS A 58 13.24 -13.93 -10.69
C HIS A 58 12.48 -13.26 -9.52
N THR A 59 12.59 -11.94 -9.34
CA THR A 59 11.77 -11.17 -8.41
C THR A 59 11.07 -10.03 -9.15
N ARG A 60 9.75 -9.94 -9.01
CA ARG A 60 8.94 -8.85 -9.56
C ARG A 60 8.44 -7.95 -8.45
N CYS A 61 7.98 -6.76 -8.81
CA CYS A 61 7.29 -5.85 -7.89
C CYS A 61 5.83 -5.67 -8.29
N ARG A 62 4.90 -5.93 -7.38
CA ARG A 62 3.52 -5.45 -7.48
C ARG A 62 3.46 -4.07 -6.84
N ALA A 63 2.95 -3.09 -7.57
CA ALA A 63 2.84 -1.71 -7.14
C ALA A 63 1.38 -1.26 -7.17
N TRP A 64 0.94 -0.59 -6.13
CA TRP A 64 -0.39 0.01 -6.02
C TRP A 64 -0.26 1.49 -5.78
N ARG A 65 -0.95 2.31 -6.57
CA ARG A 65 -1.17 3.72 -6.29
C ARG A 65 -2.61 3.90 -5.85
N ILE A 66 -2.80 4.30 -4.59
CA ILE A 66 -4.10 4.42 -3.96
C ILE A 66 -4.38 5.91 -3.74
N THR A 67 -5.48 6.39 -4.29
CA THR A 67 -5.92 7.78 -4.18
C THR A 67 -7.25 7.81 -3.44
N TRP A 68 -7.25 8.37 -2.23
CA TRP A 68 -8.49 8.57 -1.49
C TRP A 68 -9.18 9.85 -1.97
N PRO A 69 -10.52 9.80 -2.11
CA PRO A 69 -11.30 10.99 -2.37
C PRO A 69 -11.31 11.92 -1.15
N THR A 70 -11.73 13.16 -1.35
CA THR A 70 -12.10 14.04 -0.23
C THR A 70 -13.40 13.53 0.38
N TYR A 71 -13.36 13.17 1.66
CA TYR A 71 -14.54 12.78 2.42
C TYR A 71 -15.29 14.00 2.95
N PRO A 72 -16.63 13.96 3.05
CA PRO A 72 -17.42 15.01 3.69
C PRO A 72 -16.93 15.31 5.11
N ALA A 73 -17.01 16.58 5.53
CA ALA A 73 -16.70 16.97 6.90
C ALA A 73 -17.58 16.18 7.90
N GLY A 74 -16.97 15.69 8.99
CA GLY A 74 -17.65 14.84 9.97
C GLY A 74 -17.78 13.36 9.59
N THR A 75 -17.25 12.94 8.44
CA THR A 75 -17.14 11.50 8.10
C THR A 75 -16.38 10.77 9.20
N SER A 76 -16.97 9.70 9.74
CA SER A 76 -16.30 8.87 10.75
C SER A 76 -15.04 8.24 10.15
N PRO A 77 -13.86 8.38 10.80
CA PRO A 77 -12.63 7.74 10.35
C PRO A 77 -12.75 6.21 10.20
N ASN A 78 -13.63 5.57 10.97
CA ASN A 78 -13.86 4.12 10.93
C ASN A 78 -14.60 3.66 9.67
N GLN A 79 -15.23 4.59 8.94
CA GLN A 79 -15.92 4.29 7.68
C GLN A 79 -15.01 4.45 6.46
N ILE A 80 -13.86 5.12 6.61
CA ILE A 80 -12.90 5.32 5.53
C ILE A 80 -12.11 4.02 5.30
N PRO A 81 -11.92 3.55 4.05
CA PRO A 81 -11.11 2.36 3.78
C PRO A 81 -9.63 2.62 4.06
N THR A 82 -9.12 2.18 5.20
CA THR A 82 -7.76 2.48 5.64
C THR A 82 -6.85 1.24 5.74
N MET A 83 -7.43 0.06 5.92
CA MET A 83 -6.71 -1.21 6.12
C MET A 83 -6.40 -1.86 4.78
N PHE A 84 -5.14 -2.06 4.45
CA PHE A 84 -4.69 -2.57 3.18
C PHE A 84 -4.29 -4.04 3.25
N SER A 85 -4.62 -4.79 2.19
CA SER A 85 -4.09 -6.13 1.96
C SER A 85 -3.15 -6.11 0.76
N VAL A 86 -1.88 -6.46 0.96
CA VAL A 86 -0.90 -6.63 -0.11
C VAL A 86 -1.18 -7.88 -0.95
N SER A 87 -1.99 -8.81 -0.43
CA SER A 87 -2.38 -10.02 -1.16
C SER A 87 -3.35 -9.69 -2.31
N THR A 88 -4.36 -8.85 -2.02
CA THR A 88 -5.43 -8.48 -2.95
C THR A 88 -5.26 -7.11 -3.59
N GLY A 89 -4.48 -6.22 -2.97
CA GLY A 89 -4.37 -4.82 -3.39
C GLY A 89 -5.55 -3.94 -2.97
N THR A 90 -6.41 -4.42 -2.07
CA THR A 90 -7.67 -3.75 -1.71
C THR A 90 -7.58 -3.10 -0.32
N PRO A 91 -8.01 -1.83 -0.16
CA PRO A 91 -8.25 -1.20 1.12
C PRO A 91 -9.66 -1.53 1.67
N TYR A 92 -9.77 -1.67 2.99
CA TYR A 92 -10.97 -2.00 3.74
C TYR A 92 -11.14 -1.00 4.90
N SER A 93 -12.37 -0.66 5.29
CA SER A 93 -12.60 0.24 6.43
C SER A 93 -12.84 -0.55 7.73
N PHE A 94 -12.66 0.07 8.89
CA PHE A 94 -12.96 -0.58 10.18
C PHE A 94 -14.40 -1.10 10.25
N ASN A 95 -15.36 -0.33 9.75
CA ASN A 95 -16.77 -0.74 9.76
C ASN A 95 -17.12 -1.78 8.69
N TYR A 96 -16.46 -1.76 7.53
CA TYR A 96 -16.70 -2.72 6.45
C TYR A 96 -15.76 -3.94 6.48
N LEU A 97 -14.81 -3.97 7.40
CA LEU A 97 -14.22 -5.21 7.91
C LEU A 97 -15.29 -6.04 8.67
N ASN A 98 -16.38 -5.39 9.12
CA ASN A 98 -17.34 -5.90 10.11
C ASN A 98 -18.76 -6.21 9.66
N ASN A 99 -19.00 -6.25 8.35
CA ASN A 99 -20.20 -6.89 7.79
C ASN A 99 -19.84 -8.21 7.07
N THR A 100 -18.68 -8.79 7.36
CA THR A 100 -18.17 -10.05 6.78
C THR A 100 -17.47 -10.93 7.81
N SER A 101 -17.31 -12.21 7.47
CA SER A 101 -16.56 -13.21 8.24
C SER A 101 -15.16 -12.73 8.66
N ALA A 102 -14.71 -13.10 9.87
CA ALA A 102 -13.35 -12.81 10.37
C ALA A 102 -12.22 -13.25 9.42
N THR A 103 -12.49 -14.24 8.56
CA THR A 103 -11.59 -14.68 7.49
C THR A 103 -11.16 -13.56 6.54
N THR A 104 -11.96 -12.50 6.37
CA THR A 104 -11.60 -11.34 5.56
C THR A 104 -10.67 -10.39 6.33
N THR A 105 -10.87 -10.22 7.64
CA THR A 105 -10.00 -9.42 8.53
C THR A 105 -8.60 -10.00 8.64
N TYR A 106 -8.47 -11.33 8.65
CA TYR A 106 -7.15 -11.99 8.66
C TYR A 106 -6.31 -11.76 7.39
N LYS A 107 -6.89 -11.20 6.32
CA LYS A 107 -6.20 -10.95 5.05
C LYS A 107 -5.60 -9.54 4.96
N THR A 108 -5.90 -8.63 5.89
CA THR A 108 -5.31 -7.30 5.91
C THR A 108 -3.97 -7.31 6.63
N ASP A 109 -3.01 -6.55 6.12
CA ASP A 109 -1.64 -6.52 6.64
C ASP A 109 -1.38 -5.27 7.50
N PHE A 110 -1.87 -4.10 7.06
CA PHE A 110 -1.62 -2.83 7.76
C PHE A 110 -2.57 -1.68 7.40
N ASN A 111 -2.66 -0.69 8.28
CA ASN A 111 -3.32 0.60 8.05
C ASN A 111 -2.41 1.56 7.26
N LEU A 112 -3.00 2.29 6.31
CA LEU A 112 -2.32 3.30 5.49
C LEU A 112 -2.82 4.73 5.71
N TYR A 113 -4.03 4.94 6.24
CA TYR A 113 -4.71 6.24 6.15
C TYR A 113 -5.10 6.83 7.52
N HIS A 114 -5.53 5.99 8.45
CA HIS A 114 -6.11 6.46 9.71
C HIS A 114 -5.06 7.26 10.51
N ASN A 115 -5.42 8.49 10.92
CA ASN A 115 -4.60 9.42 11.69
C ASN A 115 -3.19 9.73 11.17
N ASN A 116 -2.95 9.58 9.86
CA ASN A 116 -1.60 9.67 9.29
C ASN A 116 -0.63 8.67 9.93
N THR A 117 -1.15 7.49 10.28
CA THR A 117 -0.39 6.42 10.92
C THR A 117 -0.25 5.24 9.96
N LEU A 118 0.95 4.66 9.90
CA LEU A 118 1.16 3.30 9.41
C LEU A 118 1.13 2.39 10.61
N ALA A 119 0.26 1.37 10.62
CA ALA A 119 0.18 0.47 11.76
C ALA A 119 -0.14 -0.95 11.31
N SER A 120 0.50 -1.92 11.95
CA SER A 120 0.22 -3.34 11.75
C SER A 120 -1.21 -3.64 12.18
N VAL A 121 -1.97 -4.38 11.35
CA VAL A 121 -3.32 -4.84 11.72
C VAL A 121 -3.28 -5.63 13.04
N TYR A 122 -2.19 -6.37 13.26
CA TYR A 122 -1.93 -7.13 14.48
C TYR A 122 -2.09 -6.27 15.75
N ASP A 123 -1.53 -5.07 15.77
CA ASP A 123 -1.57 -4.17 16.95
C ASP A 123 -2.88 -3.37 17.02
N MET A 124 -3.56 -3.20 15.90
CA MET A 124 -4.88 -2.56 15.84
C MET A 124 -6.02 -3.51 16.19
N TRP A 125 -5.75 -4.77 16.56
CA TRP A 125 -6.76 -5.81 16.74
C TRP A 125 -7.89 -5.43 17.71
N SER A 126 -7.59 -4.72 18.79
CA SER A 126 -8.59 -4.27 19.76
C SER A 126 -9.53 -3.20 19.21
N GLN A 127 -9.11 -2.46 18.19
CA GLN A 127 -9.87 -1.40 17.54
C GLN A 127 -10.69 -1.92 16.35
N LEU A 128 -10.27 -3.06 15.79
CA LEU A 128 -11.03 -3.78 14.78
C LEU A 128 -12.20 -4.46 15.47
N THR A 129 -13.42 -4.18 15.03
CA THR A 129 -14.51 -5.11 15.35
C THR A 129 -14.21 -6.44 14.61
N HIS A 130 -14.46 -7.58 15.25
CA HIS A 130 -14.09 -8.90 14.74
C HIS A 130 -14.97 -9.98 15.38
N VAL A 131 -15.10 -11.14 14.72
CA VAL A 131 -15.62 -12.35 15.38
C VAL A 131 -14.48 -12.95 16.21
N VAL A 132 -14.76 -13.25 17.49
CA VAL A 132 -13.81 -13.82 18.46
C VAL A 132 -12.95 -14.92 17.80
N GLY A 133 -11.63 -14.76 17.82
CA GLY A 133 -10.70 -15.65 17.13
C GLY A 133 -9.24 -15.42 17.51
N ASN A 134 -8.34 -16.25 16.97
CA ASN A 134 -6.93 -16.30 17.33
C ASN A 134 -6.11 -15.28 16.52
N THR A 135 -5.53 -14.27 17.19
CA THR A 135 -4.64 -13.26 16.58
C THR A 135 -3.40 -13.88 15.93
N SER A 136 -3.06 -15.13 16.25
CA SER A 136 -1.98 -15.88 15.58
C SER A 136 -2.23 -16.13 14.10
N MET A 137 -3.40 -15.80 13.55
CA MET A 137 -3.69 -15.85 12.12
C MET A 137 -3.34 -14.55 11.39
N LEU A 138 -3.20 -13.43 12.10
CA LEU A 138 -2.90 -12.11 11.51
C LEU A 138 -1.44 -11.98 11.09
N GLU A 139 -1.20 -11.41 9.93
CA GLU A 139 0.14 -10.99 9.54
C GLU A 139 0.63 -9.87 10.48
N GLN A 140 1.85 -10.01 11.00
CA GLN A 140 2.49 -8.91 11.71
C GLN A 140 3.37 -8.17 10.71
N THR A 141 3.14 -6.86 10.60
CA THR A 141 3.93 -6.00 9.73
C THR A 141 4.88 -5.16 10.57
N TRP A 142 6.16 -5.18 10.22
CA TRP A 142 7.15 -4.22 10.73
C TRP A 142 7.37 -3.13 9.70
N PHE A 143 7.63 -1.92 10.17
CA PHE A 143 7.91 -0.72 9.39
C PHE A 143 9.18 -0.05 9.86
N ASN A 144 9.94 0.45 8.90
CA ASN A 144 11.12 1.28 9.16
C ASN A 144 11.03 2.52 8.29
N LYS A 145 11.39 3.68 8.84
CA LYS A 145 11.57 4.87 8.01
C LYS A 145 12.77 4.66 7.08
N SER A 146 12.57 4.86 5.79
CA SER A 146 13.59 4.65 4.77
C SER A 146 14.59 5.82 4.78
N GLU A 147 15.87 5.49 4.78
CA GLU A 147 16.96 6.47 4.53
C GLU A 147 17.20 6.69 3.03
N TYR A 148 16.60 5.84 2.19
CA TYR A 148 16.73 5.89 0.74
C TYR A 148 15.79 6.92 0.12
N THR A 149 16.26 7.53 -0.96
CA THR A 149 15.51 8.51 -1.76
C THR A 149 14.40 7.85 -2.59
N ALA A 150 13.44 8.66 -3.04
CA ALA A 150 12.37 8.19 -3.92
C ALA A 150 12.89 7.58 -5.23
N ALA A 151 13.98 8.14 -5.79
CA ALA A 151 14.60 7.62 -7.01
C ALA A 151 15.27 6.25 -6.80
N GLN A 152 15.90 6.04 -5.63
CA GLN A 152 16.43 4.73 -5.26
C GLN A 152 15.30 3.70 -5.10
N MET A 153 14.22 4.07 -4.40
CA MET A 153 13.06 3.21 -4.25
C MET A 153 12.42 2.87 -5.61
N GLU A 154 12.29 3.83 -6.53
CA GLU A 154 11.79 3.60 -7.89
C GLU A 154 12.69 2.63 -8.68
N THR A 155 14.01 2.74 -8.50
CA THR A 155 14.98 1.80 -9.09
C THR A 155 14.75 0.38 -8.57
N TRP A 156 14.43 0.23 -7.28
CA TRP A 156 14.12 -1.08 -6.72
C TRP A 156 12.80 -1.61 -7.28
N VAL A 157 11.74 -0.80 -7.30
CA VAL A 157 10.43 -1.17 -7.85
C VAL A 157 10.55 -1.68 -9.29
N LYS A 158 11.27 -0.96 -10.16
CA LYS A 158 11.29 -1.25 -11.60
C LYS A 158 12.39 -2.22 -12.01
N GLY A 159 13.53 -2.19 -11.32
CA GLY A 159 14.76 -2.84 -11.78
C GLY A 159 15.37 -3.85 -10.82
N ARG A 160 15.18 -3.69 -9.50
CA ARG A 160 15.74 -4.61 -8.49
C ARG A 160 14.83 -4.78 -7.27
N PRO A 161 13.67 -5.46 -7.39
CA PRO A 161 12.73 -5.57 -6.27
C PRO A 161 13.31 -6.30 -5.05
N SER A 162 14.26 -7.21 -5.24
CA SER A 162 14.97 -7.91 -4.15
C SER A 162 15.73 -6.96 -3.22
N ASN A 163 16.03 -5.74 -3.65
CA ASN A 163 16.67 -4.74 -2.81
C ASN A 163 15.82 -4.33 -1.61
N PHE A 164 14.49 -4.49 -1.65
CA PHE A 164 13.65 -4.26 -0.47
C PHE A 164 14.02 -5.19 0.70
N GLU A 165 14.44 -6.42 0.41
CA GLU A 165 14.95 -7.34 1.43
C GLU A 165 16.39 -6.99 1.80
N THR A 166 17.28 -6.84 0.82
CA THR A 166 18.71 -6.56 1.04
C THR A 166 18.93 -5.32 1.91
N PHE A 167 18.11 -4.28 1.74
CA PHE A 167 18.26 -3.02 2.45
C PHE A 167 17.31 -2.84 3.63
N TRP A 168 16.55 -3.88 4.00
CA TRP A 168 15.69 -3.88 5.17
C TRP A 168 16.48 -3.70 6.47
N GLU A 169 17.62 -4.40 6.61
CA GLU A 169 18.40 -4.48 7.86
C GLU A 169 19.25 -3.23 8.16
N HIS A 170 19.41 -2.34 7.18
CA HIS A 170 20.26 -1.15 7.30
C HIS A 170 19.55 0.07 7.90
N THR A 171 18.38 -0.09 8.50
CA THR A 171 17.56 1.03 9.02
C THR A 171 17.59 1.14 10.54
N VAL A 172 17.44 2.37 11.04
CA VAL A 172 17.69 2.80 12.44
C VAL A 172 16.81 2.11 13.51
N ALA A 173 15.55 1.79 13.19
CA ALA A 173 14.63 1.13 14.12
C ALA A 173 13.46 0.46 13.39
N THR A 174 13.09 -0.73 13.86
CA THR A 174 11.85 -1.41 13.47
C THR A 174 10.75 -1.13 14.46
N THR A 175 9.58 -0.80 13.95
CA THR A 175 8.36 -0.58 14.73
C THR A 175 7.18 -1.21 14.02
N THR A 176 6.12 -1.54 14.75
CA THR A 176 4.86 -1.98 14.14
C THR A 176 3.90 -0.81 13.92
N GLU A 177 4.26 0.39 14.37
CA GLU A 177 3.49 1.62 14.23
C GLU A 177 4.41 2.82 13.96
N ILE A 178 4.03 3.65 12.98
CA ILE A 178 4.64 4.94 12.68
C ILE A 178 3.53 5.98 12.60
N GLU A 179 3.54 6.90 13.56
CA GLU A 179 2.58 8.00 13.62
C GLU A 179 3.03 9.21 12.80
N ASN A 180 2.07 10.05 12.44
CA ASN A 180 2.29 11.39 11.89
C ASN A 180 3.17 11.43 10.64
N TYR A 181 3.02 10.45 9.74
CA TYR A 181 3.71 10.49 8.45
C TYR A 181 3.29 11.73 7.65
N LYS A 182 4.20 12.22 6.81
CA LYS A 182 4.03 13.44 6.00
C LYS A 182 4.25 13.16 4.52
N GLN A 183 3.81 14.10 3.69
CA GLN A 183 4.11 14.07 2.27
C GLN A 183 5.63 13.95 2.05
N GLY A 184 6.03 13.06 1.13
CA GLY A 184 7.42 12.79 0.82
C GLY A 184 8.07 11.74 1.72
N ASP A 185 7.43 11.31 2.81
CA ASP A 185 7.97 10.23 3.63
C ASP A 185 7.98 8.91 2.85
N LEU A 186 9.04 8.14 3.11
CA LEU A 186 9.32 6.84 2.53
C LEU A 186 9.53 5.84 3.66
N PHE A 187 8.92 4.68 3.53
CA PHE A 187 9.01 3.60 4.50
C PHE A 187 9.32 2.31 3.79
N GLN A 188 10.01 1.41 4.49
CA GLN A 188 10.07 0.01 4.14
C GLN A 188 9.12 -0.75 5.05
N PHE A 189 8.60 -1.89 4.60
CA PHE A 189 7.89 -2.82 5.47
C PHE A 189 8.35 -4.27 5.26
N ARG A 190 8.17 -5.08 6.31
CA ARG A 190 8.35 -6.53 6.29
C ARG A 190 7.09 -7.21 6.81
N LEU A 191 6.58 -8.17 6.05
CA LEU A 191 5.55 -9.11 6.48
C LEU A 191 6.25 -10.30 7.16
N VAL A 192 6.09 -10.43 8.47
CA VAL A 192 6.91 -11.34 9.29
C VAL A 192 6.68 -12.80 8.92
N LYS A 193 5.42 -13.25 8.77
CA LYS A 193 5.11 -14.65 8.48
C LYS A 193 5.38 -15.01 7.02
N GLN A 194 5.03 -14.11 6.11
CA GLN A 194 5.29 -14.30 4.68
C GLN A 194 6.76 -14.15 4.30
N ASN A 195 7.58 -13.56 5.17
CA ASN A 195 8.95 -13.16 4.90
C ASN A 195 9.07 -12.38 3.57
N ARG A 196 8.18 -11.40 3.40
CA ARG A 196 8.13 -10.55 2.21
C ARG A 196 8.39 -9.10 2.58
N TYR A 197 8.97 -8.37 1.64
CA TYR A 197 9.46 -7.02 1.85
C TYR A 197 8.88 -6.06 0.82
N GLY A 198 8.81 -4.79 1.19
CA GLY A 198 8.23 -3.79 0.34
C GLY A 198 8.50 -2.37 0.80
N GLY A 199 7.90 -1.43 0.08
CA GLY A 199 8.03 0.00 0.34
C GLY A 199 6.68 0.70 0.35
N ILE A 200 6.61 1.81 1.06
CA ILE A 200 5.47 2.72 1.09
C ILE A 200 6.00 4.13 0.81
N ARG A 201 5.35 4.85 -0.09
CA ARG A 201 5.63 6.27 -0.38
C ARG A 201 4.38 7.11 -0.14
N ILE A 202 4.51 8.13 0.69
CA ILE A 202 3.45 9.13 0.89
C ILE A 202 3.58 10.19 -0.19
N VAL A 203 2.85 10.03 -1.29
CA VAL A 203 2.95 10.91 -2.46
C VAL A 203 2.30 12.27 -2.22
N SER A 204 1.12 12.28 -1.60
CA SER A 204 0.42 13.53 -1.27
C SER A 204 -0.49 13.36 -0.06
N MET A 205 -0.64 14.43 0.72
CA MET A 205 -1.59 14.48 1.84
C MET A 205 -2.95 15.05 1.45
N THR A 206 -3.04 15.77 0.32
CA THR A 206 -4.28 16.41 -0.18
C THR A 206 -4.24 16.58 -1.71
N PRO A 207 -4.97 15.73 -2.48
CA PRO A 207 -5.68 14.53 -2.03
C PRO A 207 -4.72 13.51 -1.42
N ARG A 208 -5.20 12.60 -0.58
CA ARG A 208 -4.33 11.57 0.00
C ARG A 208 -3.96 10.56 -1.08
N ILE A 209 -2.68 10.48 -1.39
CA ILE A 209 -2.13 9.53 -2.37
C ILE A 209 -0.98 8.78 -1.71
N ILE A 210 -1.08 7.45 -1.70
CA ILE A 210 -0.07 6.56 -1.15
C ILE A 210 0.26 5.50 -2.20
N GLU A 211 1.55 5.25 -2.37
CA GLU A 211 2.03 4.14 -3.19
C GLU A 211 2.56 3.04 -2.28
N VAL A 212 2.22 1.79 -2.60
CA VAL A 212 2.67 0.59 -1.91
C VAL A 212 3.36 -0.32 -2.91
N TYR A 213 4.48 -0.88 -2.53
CA TYR A 213 5.33 -1.73 -3.36
C TYR A 213 5.58 -3.03 -2.63
N LEU A 214 5.35 -4.17 -3.27
CA LEU A 214 5.64 -5.49 -2.73
C LEU A 214 6.59 -6.23 -3.67
N ALA A 215 7.76 -6.63 -3.16
CA ALA A 215 8.62 -7.58 -3.84
C ALA A 215 8.09 -9.00 -3.64
N GLU A 216 8.01 -9.76 -4.72
CA GLU A 216 7.60 -11.17 -4.67
C GLU A 216 8.29 -12.01 -5.74
N PRO A 217 8.39 -13.33 -5.53
CA PRO A 217 8.89 -14.25 -6.54
C PRO A 217 8.12 -14.08 -7.86
N ASN A 218 8.88 -14.04 -8.96
CA ASN A 218 8.34 -14.13 -10.31
C ASN A 218 8.46 -15.59 -10.76
N ILE A 219 7.40 -16.36 -10.49
CA ILE A 219 7.27 -17.78 -10.82
C ILE A 219 6.37 -17.91 -12.05
#